data_AF-A0A077ZPT9-F1
#
_entry.id   AF-A0A077ZPT9-F1
#
_cell.length_a   1.000
_cell.length_b   1.000
_cell.length_c   1.000
_cell.angle_alpha   90.00
_cell.angle_beta   90.00
_cell.angle_gamma   90.00
#
_symmetry.space_group_name_H-M   'P 1'
#
loop_
_entity.id
_entity.type
_entity.pdbx_description
1 polymer ?
#
loop_
_entity_poly.entity_id
_entity_poly.type
_entity_poly.pdbx_seq_one_letter_code
_entity_poly.pdbx_strand_id
1 'polypeptide(L)'
;MNKKGQESAGKEKSQDQQEPNQENIADFIAVLEEHRKQCEQEGKYVEAEMAKNRIEELKHQEFQRRREELIFNQTKEREEVEQAHIMEYQEFNKNWDDTLAQIEAQDQQAIQALEEKHVRELEENRQVLEQKLPLTFKQSAELLNLRQIEQNLARQKSYAEAHQVQVKAQQLEEDEREKAVQARHKKIVAAEAKLIQKQQNEMNALRKKIEGAMNERLKQREFEHNKLLQRYQNVKKELENQHNIDRQKLEKQYATRPSTAMNRSQMNTSRMNSSKIIGKASQKPASKPSYQ
;
A
#
# COMPACT_ATOMS: atom_id res chain seq x y z
N MET A 1 -14.56 29.35 32.14
CA MET A 1 -15.35 29.64 33.36
C MET A 1 -14.67 29.00 34.56
N ASN A 2 -14.33 29.82 35.56
CA ASN A 2 -13.97 29.56 36.98
C ASN A 2 -12.89 28.49 37.28
N LYS A 3 -11.68 28.76 37.77
CA LYS A 3 -11.13 29.68 38.80
C LYS A 3 -11.60 29.39 40.24
N LYS A 4 -10.70 28.80 41.06
CA LYS A 4 -10.44 28.89 42.52
C LYS A 4 -9.09 28.14 42.75
N GLY A 5 -7.96 28.73 43.17
CA GLY A 5 -7.64 29.37 44.47
C GLY A 5 -7.27 28.28 45.50
N GLN A 6 -6.13 28.18 46.18
CA GLN A 6 -5.22 29.17 46.80
C GLN A 6 -3.81 28.58 47.13
N GLU A 7 -2.79 29.44 47.10
CA GLU A 7 -1.63 29.69 48.00
C GLU A 7 -1.15 28.58 48.98
N SER A 8 0.16 28.31 49.14
CA SER A 8 1.11 29.21 49.84
C SER A 8 2.54 28.66 49.95
N ALA A 9 3.49 29.61 49.95
CA ALA A 9 4.73 29.71 50.74
C ALA A 9 5.78 28.56 50.77
N GLY A 10 6.89 28.81 50.06
CA GLY A 10 8.18 29.12 50.69
C GLY A 10 8.88 28.04 51.52
N LYS A 11 9.96 27.50 50.96
CA LYS A 11 11.21 27.24 51.71
C LYS A 11 12.39 27.13 50.75
N GLU A 12 13.09 28.26 50.60
CA GLU A 12 14.52 28.27 50.34
C GLU A 12 15.21 27.53 51.48
N LYS A 13 15.98 26.49 51.14
CA LYS A 13 17.25 26.17 51.79
C LYS A 13 18.18 25.59 50.75
N SER A 14 19.07 26.48 50.34
CA SER A 14 20.44 26.27 49.91
C SER A 14 21.01 24.90 50.28
N GLN A 15 21.30 24.13 49.24
CA GLN A 15 22.54 23.37 49.18
C GLN A 15 22.89 23.27 47.70
N ASP A 16 23.56 24.31 47.20
CA ASP A 16 24.39 24.22 45.99
C ASP A 16 25.48 23.19 46.27
N GLN A 17 25.13 21.92 46.16
CA GLN A 17 26.07 20.92 45.68
C GLN A 17 26.16 21.18 44.18
N GLN A 18 27.09 22.06 43.81
CA GLN A 18 27.52 22.17 42.43
C GLN A 18 28.02 20.79 42.03
N GLU A 19 27.16 20.03 41.36
CA GLU A 19 27.52 18.89 40.53
C GLU A 19 28.75 19.33 39.74
N PRO A 20 29.91 18.69 39.92
CA PRO A 20 31.10 19.10 39.21
C PRO A 20 30.83 18.94 37.71
N ASN A 21 30.76 20.07 37.00
CA ASN A 21 30.70 20.12 35.54
C ASN A 21 31.80 19.22 34.95
N GLN A 22 31.61 18.71 33.73
CA GLN A 22 32.54 17.78 33.05
C GLN A 22 34.02 18.17 33.17
N GLU A 23 34.32 19.47 33.03
CA GLU A 23 35.66 20.05 33.16
C GLU A 23 36.17 19.95 34.60
N ASN A 24 35.30 20.23 35.58
CA ASN A 24 35.65 20.17 37.00
C ASN A 24 36.07 18.75 37.42
N ILE A 25 35.38 17.68 36.99
CA ILE A 25 35.74 16.30 37.41
C ILE A 25 37.12 15.90 36.86
N ALA A 26 37.39 16.21 35.59
CA ALA A 26 38.67 15.90 34.96
C ALA A 26 39.82 16.70 35.61
N ASP A 27 39.60 17.99 35.88
CA ASP A 27 40.56 18.86 36.55
C ASP A 27 40.79 18.43 38.01
N PHE A 28 39.74 18.03 38.73
CA PHE A 28 39.86 17.46 40.08
C PHE A 28 40.64 16.14 40.09
N ILE A 29 40.45 15.27 39.09
CA ILE A 29 41.25 14.04 38.95
C ILE A 29 42.72 14.39 38.72
N ALA A 30 43.03 15.37 37.86
CA ALA A 30 44.41 15.79 37.59
C ALA A 30 45.11 16.37 38.83
N VAL A 31 44.41 17.23 39.60
CA VAL A 31 44.91 17.79 40.85
C VAL A 31 45.14 16.69 41.90
N LEU A 32 44.22 15.73 42.02
CA LEU A 32 44.39 14.60 42.94
C LEU A 32 45.53 13.66 42.50
N GLU A 33 45.75 13.48 41.20
CA GLU A 33 46.88 12.70 40.66
C GLU A 33 48.23 13.38 40.95
N GLU A 34 48.28 14.72 40.91
CA GLU A 34 49.46 15.49 41.29
C GLU A 34 49.71 15.43 42.81
N HIS A 35 48.66 15.61 43.63
CA HIS A 35 48.72 15.45 45.08
C HIS A 35 49.18 14.04 45.49
N ARG A 36 48.67 13.00 44.82
CA ARG A 36 49.11 11.62 45.06
C ARG A 36 50.61 11.45 44.82
N LYS A 37 51.14 11.97 43.71
CA LYS A 37 52.58 11.92 43.38
C LYS A 37 53.42 12.69 44.39
N GLN A 38 52.94 13.83 44.90
CA GLN A 38 53.62 14.59 45.94
C GLN A 38 53.67 13.81 47.26
N CYS A 39 52.54 13.23 47.71
CA CYS A 39 52.50 12.37 48.90
C CYS A 39 53.39 11.12 48.76
N GLU A 40 53.50 10.53 47.58
CA GLU A 40 54.43 9.42 47.29
C GLU A 40 55.90 9.83 47.45
N GLN A 41 56.27 11.05 47.00
CA GLN A 41 57.63 11.58 47.13
C GLN A 41 58.00 11.95 48.58
N GLU A 42 57.02 12.43 49.36
CA GLU A 42 57.18 12.79 50.78
C GLU A 42 57.09 11.59 51.74
N GLY A 43 56.78 10.39 51.24
CA GLY A 43 56.65 9.17 52.04
C GLY A 43 55.33 9.07 52.83
N LYS A 44 54.33 9.92 52.52
CA LYS A 44 52.99 9.94 53.14
C LYS A 44 52.04 8.96 52.44
N TYR A 45 52.31 7.67 52.59
CA TYR A 45 51.58 6.62 51.86
C TYR A 45 50.09 6.53 52.16
N VAL A 46 49.65 6.89 53.38
CA VAL A 46 48.22 6.89 53.75
C VAL A 46 47.45 7.96 52.96
N GLU A 47 48.04 9.15 52.80
CA GLU A 47 47.45 10.24 52.01
C GLU A 47 47.44 9.92 50.51
N ALA A 48 48.49 9.26 50.01
CA ALA A 48 48.54 8.75 48.65
C ALA A 48 47.45 7.69 48.39
N GLU A 49 47.20 6.77 49.32
CA GLU A 49 46.13 5.77 49.17
C GLU A 49 44.74 6.41 49.24
N MET A 50 44.52 7.41 50.10
CA MET A 50 43.26 8.17 50.12
C MET A 50 43.03 8.93 48.80
N ALA A 51 44.05 9.59 48.25
CA ALA A 51 43.97 10.27 46.97
C ALA A 51 43.69 9.28 45.81
N LYS A 52 44.34 8.11 45.82
CA LYS A 52 44.09 7.03 44.85
C LYS A 52 42.65 6.53 44.90
N ASN A 53 42.13 6.21 46.08
CA ASN A 53 40.74 5.76 46.25
C ASN A 53 39.74 6.83 45.77
N ARG A 54 40.03 8.11 46.06
CA ARG A 54 39.19 9.22 45.59
C ARG A 54 39.22 9.39 44.08
N ILE A 55 40.38 9.21 43.44
CA ILE A 55 40.51 9.22 41.97
C ILE A 55 39.71 8.07 41.35
N GLU A 56 39.78 6.87 41.92
CA GLU A 56 39.02 5.71 41.43
C GLU A 56 37.51 5.93 41.56
N GLU A 57 37.05 6.50 42.68
CA GLU A 57 35.64 6.87 42.88
C GLU A 57 35.17 7.91 41.85
N LEU A 58 35.93 8.97 41.61
CA LEU A 58 35.60 10.00 40.62
C LEU A 58 35.59 9.44 39.19
N LYS A 59 36.56 8.57 38.85
CA LYS A 59 36.58 7.86 37.55
C LYS A 59 35.35 6.96 37.38
N HIS A 60 34.91 6.30 38.45
CA HIS A 60 33.69 5.49 38.43
C HIS A 60 32.43 6.34 38.24
N GLN A 61 32.31 7.45 38.95
CA GLN A 61 31.20 8.40 38.80
C GLN A 61 31.13 8.97 37.38
N GLU A 62 32.28 9.39 36.82
CA GLU A 62 32.36 9.89 35.45
C GLU A 62 31.93 8.83 34.43
N PHE A 63 32.38 7.57 34.62
CA PHE A 63 31.97 6.44 33.78
C PHE A 63 30.46 6.22 33.81
N GLN A 64 29.84 6.18 35.00
CA GLN A 64 28.39 5.96 35.12
C GLN A 64 27.62 7.09 34.44
N ARG A 65 28.01 8.35 34.66
CA ARG A 65 27.37 9.48 34.00
C ARG A 65 27.48 9.39 32.47
N ARG A 66 28.68 9.13 31.92
CA ARG A 66 28.85 8.96 30.46
C ARG A 66 28.06 7.78 29.91
N ARG A 67 27.90 6.71 30.69
CA ARG A 67 27.09 5.55 30.33
C ARG A 67 25.61 5.89 30.29
N GLU A 68 25.10 6.63 31.27
CA GLU A 68 23.71 7.10 31.29
C GLU A 68 23.41 8.05 30.12
N GLU A 69 24.31 9.01 29.86
CA GLU A 69 24.21 9.92 28.72
C GLU A 69 24.21 9.14 27.39
N LEU A 70 25.08 8.14 27.25
CA LEU A 70 25.08 7.26 26.08
C LEU A 70 23.76 6.52 25.92
N ILE A 71 23.21 5.92 26.99
CA ILE A 71 21.93 5.21 26.95
C ILE A 71 20.78 6.16 26.58
N PHE A 72 20.79 7.37 27.12
CA PHE A 72 19.81 8.40 26.79
C PHE A 72 19.85 8.76 25.30
N ASN A 73 21.03 9.06 24.77
CA ASN A 73 21.21 9.39 23.35
C ASN A 73 20.78 8.23 22.44
N GLN A 74 21.17 6.99 22.78
CA GLN A 74 20.77 5.80 22.03
C GLN A 74 19.26 5.58 22.04
N THR A 75 18.60 5.85 23.17
CA THR A 75 17.15 5.75 23.30
C THR A 75 16.46 6.80 22.42
N LYS A 76 16.94 8.04 22.47
CA LYS A 76 16.44 9.14 21.65
C LYS A 76 16.60 8.87 20.15
N GLU A 77 17.78 8.44 19.70
CA GLU A 77 18.02 8.09 18.29
C GLU A 77 17.09 6.97 17.81
N ARG A 78 16.84 5.95 18.65
CA ARG A 78 15.90 4.88 18.31
C ARG A 78 14.48 5.41 18.15
N GLU A 79 14.03 6.28 19.06
CA GLU A 79 12.72 6.92 18.99
C GLU A 79 12.58 7.81 17.76
N GLU A 80 13.61 8.59 17.41
CA GLU A 80 13.62 9.43 16.21
C GLU A 80 13.50 8.59 14.93
N VAL A 81 14.24 7.48 14.83
CA VAL A 81 14.14 6.55 13.68
C VAL A 81 12.76 5.89 13.61
N GLU A 82 12.17 5.51 14.74
CA GLU A 82 10.83 4.92 14.78
C GLU A 82 9.75 5.94 14.38
N GLN A 83 9.83 7.16 14.89
CA GLN A 83 8.92 8.26 14.52
C GLN A 83 9.02 8.58 13.04
N ALA A 84 10.24 8.69 12.49
CA ALA A 84 10.45 8.91 11.07
C ALA A 84 9.82 7.80 10.22
N HIS A 85 9.99 6.53 10.62
CA HIS A 85 9.36 5.40 9.93
C HIS A 85 7.83 5.44 10.00
N ILE A 86 7.26 5.78 11.16
CA ILE A 86 5.80 5.91 11.33
C ILE A 86 5.26 7.00 10.39
N MET A 87 5.94 8.16 10.31
CA MET A 87 5.54 9.24 9.42
C MET A 87 5.62 8.83 7.95
N GLU A 88 6.73 8.23 7.51
CA GLU A 88 6.87 7.71 6.14
C GLU A 88 5.80 6.66 5.82
N TYR A 89 5.47 5.78 6.77
CA TYR A 89 4.46 4.75 6.60
C TYR A 89 3.04 5.34 6.48
N GLN A 90 2.73 6.36 7.28
CA GLN A 90 1.46 7.08 7.18
C GLN A 90 1.34 7.81 5.84
N GLU A 91 2.39 8.49 5.40
CA GLU A 91 2.42 9.18 4.12
C GLU A 91 2.30 8.19 2.95
N PHE A 92 3.01 7.07 3.01
CA PHE A 92 2.90 5.98 2.05
C PHE A 92 1.46 5.48 1.93
N ASN A 93 0.81 5.19 3.07
CA ASN A 93 -0.58 4.71 3.06
C ASN A 93 -1.53 5.75 2.50
N LYS A 94 -1.42 7.00 2.96
CA LYS A 94 -2.27 8.09 2.47
C LYS A 94 -2.14 8.26 0.96
N ASN A 95 -0.92 8.32 0.43
CA ASN A 95 -0.69 8.47 -1.01
C ASN A 95 -1.27 7.31 -1.82
N TRP A 96 -1.13 6.08 -1.31
CA TRP A 96 -1.74 4.90 -1.96
C TRP A 96 -3.26 4.92 -1.88
N ASP A 97 -3.84 5.28 -0.75
CA ASP A 97 -5.30 5.37 -0.57
C ASP A 97 -5.89 6.45 -1.48
N ASP A 98 -5.27 7.63 -1.54
CA ASP A 98 -5.67 8.73 -2.43
C ASP A 98 -5.58 8.33 -3.91
N THR A 99 -4.48 7.67 -4.29
CA THR A 99 -4.27 7.18 -5.67
C THR A 99 -5.29 6.11 -6.06
N LEU A 100 -5.56 5.15 -5.18
CA LEU A 100 -6.56 4.10 -5.42
C LEU A 100 -7.97 4.68 -5.53
N ALA A 101 -8.32 5.64 -4.66
CA ALA A 101 -9.61 6.31 -4.72
C ALA A 101 -9.81 7.09 -6.03
N GLN A 102 -8.77 7.80 -6.50
CA GLN A 102 -8.82 8.52 -7.78
C GLN A 102 -9.02 7.56 -8.96
N ILE A 103 -8.29 6.44 -8.96
CA ILE A 103 -8.39 5.43 -10.00
C ILE A 103 -9.76 4.75 -9.99
N GLU A 104 -10.28 4.41 -8.82
CA GLU A 104 -11.61 3.82 -8.69
C GLU A 104 -12.69 4.77 -9.22
N ALA A 105 -12.58 6.07 -8.93
CA ALA A 105 -13.47 7.08 -9.48
C ALA A 105 -13.39 7.14 -11.02
N GLN A 106 -12.19 7.05 -11.60
CA GLN A 106 -12.00 7.01 -13.06
C GLN A 106 -12.59 5.73 -13.67
N ASP A 107 -12.38 4.58 -13.03
CA ASP A 107 -12.92 3.29 -13.46
C ASP A 107 -14.45 3.29 -13.41
N GLN A 108 -15.05 3.87 -12.37
CA GLN A 108 -16.51 4.07 -12.27
C GLN A 108 -17.04 5.00 -13.37
N GLN A 109 -16.35 6.10 -13.66
CA GLN A 109 -16.71 7.00 -14.76
C GLN A 109 -16.65 6.29 -16.12
N ALA A 110 -15.64 5.44 -16.34
CA ALA A 110 -15.52 4.66 -17.57
C ALA A 110 -16.68 3.66 -17.75
N ILE A 111 -17.11 3.02 -16.66
CA ILE A 111 -18.28 2.13 -16.64
C ILE A 111 -19.54 2.91 -16.98
N GLN A 112 -19.79 4.03 -16.30
CA GLN A 112 -20.97 4.88 -16.54
C GLN A 112 -21.02 5.41 -17.97
N ALA A 113 -19.88 5.90 -18.49
CA ALA A 113 -19.79 6.38 -19.86
C ALA A 113 -20.10 5.29 -20.89
N LEU A 114 -19.69 4.05 -20.62
CA LEU A 114 -20.01 2.91 -21.49
C LEU A 114 -21.49 2.52 -21.41
N GLU A 115 -22.07 2.53 -20.21
CA GLU A 115 -23.50 2.27 -20.00
C GLU A 115 -24.36 3.33 -20.71
N GLU A 116 -24.02 4.61 -20.57
CA GLU A 116 -24.71 5.70 -21.28
C GLU A 116 -24.62 5.54 -22.80
N LYS A 117 -23.44 5.16 -23.31
CA LYS A 117 -23.24 4.89 -24.74
C LYS A 117 -24.12 3.72 -25.19
N HIS A 118 -24.18 2.63 -24.42
CA HIS A 118 -25.01 1.48 -24.74
C HIS A 118 -26.50 1.82 -24.80
N VAL A 119 -26.99 2.65 -23.87
CA VAL A 119 -28.37 3.14 -23.87
C VAL A 119 -28.67 3.96 -25.13
N ARG A 120 -27.78 4.89 -25.49
CA ARG A 120 -27.94 5.71 -26.72
C ARG A 120 -27.95 4.84 -27.97
N GLU A 121 -27.01 3.89 -28.07
CA GLU A 121 -26.92 2.98 -29.21
C GLU A 121 -28.17 2.10 -29.35
N LEU A 122 -28.77 1.64 -28.24
CA LEU A 122 -30.01 0.86 -28.27
C LEU A 122 -31.19 1.68 -28.81
N GLU A 123 -31.33 2.92 -28.33
CA GLU A 123 -32.37 3.84 -28.77
C GLU A 123 -32.22 4.19 -30.26
N GLU A 124 -31.00 4.53 -30.69
CA GLU A 124 -30.69 4.80 -32.09
C GLU A 124 -30.95 3.57 -32.97
N ASN A 125 -30.55 2.37 -32.52
CA ASN A 125 -30.78 1.13 -33.25
C ASN A 125 -32.28 0.87 -33.45
N ARG A 126 -33.08 1.07 -32.39
CA ARG A 126 -34.52 0.92 -32.43
C ARG A 126 -35.16 1.89 -33.42
N GLN A 127 -34.81 3.18 -33.36
CA GLN A 127 -35.34 4.19 -34.30
C GLN A 127 -34.98 3.84 -35.76
N VAL A 128 -33.73 3.43 -36.01
CA VAL A 128 -33.27 3.04 -37.35
C VAL A 128 -34.01 1.80 -37.86
N LEU A 129 -34.22 0.79 -37.01
CA LEU A 129 -34.96 -0.42 -37.38
C LEU A 129 -36.43 -0.12 -37.62
N GLU A 130 -37.03 0.75 -36.81
CA GLU A 130 -38.41 1.17 -36.97
C GLU A 130 -38.63 1.93 -38.29
N GLN A 131 -37.68 2.79 -38.69
CA GLN A 131 -37.73 3.51 -39.97
C GLN A 131 -37.49 2.61 -41.18
N LYS A 132 -36.53 1.68 -41.10
CA LYS A 132 -36.14 0.81 -42.23
C LYS A 132 -37.15 -0.29 -42.51
N LEU A 133 -37.87 -0.77 -41.49
CA LEU A 133 -38.81 -1.86 -41.65
C LEU A 133 -40.20 -1.34 -42.05
N PRO A 134 -40.69 -1.68 -43.26
CA PRO A 134 -41.95 -1.15 -43.76
C PRO A 134 -43.13 -1.58 -42.89
N LEU A 135 -44.06 -0.64 -42.66
CA LEU A 135 -45.35 -0.92 -42.01
C LEU A 135 -46.34 -1.60 -42.95
N THR A 136 -46.12 -1.51 -44.26
CA THR A 136 -47.00 -2.09 -45.27
C THR A 136 -46.70 -3.56 -45.49
N PHE A 137 -47.74 -4.39 -45.58
CA PHE A 137 -47.61 -5.80 -45.92
C PHE A 137 -47.96 -6.05 -47.39
N LYS A 138 -47.45 -7.15 -47.95
CA LYS A 138 -47.84 -7.61 -49.29
C LYS A 138 -49.06 -8.51 -49.15
N GLN A 139 -50.17 -8.12 -49.78
CA GLN A 139 -51.40 -8.90 -49.80
C GLN A 139 -51.14 -10.28 -50.43
N SER A 140 -51.71 -11.33 -49.83
CA SER A 140 -51.61 -12.66 -50.41
C SER A 140 -52.38 -12.77 -51.72
N ALA A 141 -52.02 -13.77 -52.53
CA ALA A 141 -52.75 -14.09 -53.75
C ALA A 141 -54.23 -14.46 -53.47
N GLU A 142 -54.51 -15.01 -52.28
CA GLU A 142 -55.87 -15.33 -51.83
C GLU A 142 -56.68 -14.06 -51.55
N LEU A 143 -56.10 -13.09 -50.82
CA LEU A 143 -56.73 -11.79 -50.58
C LEU A 143 -56.99 -11.01 -51.87
N LEU A 144 -56.03 -11.04 -52.81
CA LEU A 144 -56.18 -10.44 -54.13
C LEU A 144 -57.31 -11.11 -54.94
N ASN A 145 -57.41 -12.44 -54.88
CA ASN A 145 -58.50 -13.19 -55.52
C ASN A 145 -59.86 -12.86 -54.89
N LEU A 146 -59.96 -12.79 -53.56
CA LEU A 146 -61.21 -12.42 -52.87
C LEU A 146 -61.66 -11.01 -53.29
N ARG A 147 -60.75 -10.04 -53.39
CA ARG A 147 -61.07 -8.69 -53.89
C ARG A 147 -61.50 -8.68 -55.35
N GLN A 148 -60.90 -9.53 -56.19
CA GLN A 148 -61.30 -9.66 -57.59
C GLN A 148 -62.71 -10.29 -57.73
N ILE A 149 -63.01 -11.31 -56.91
CA ILE A 149 -64.34 -11.94 -56.85
C ILE A 149 -65.37 -10.94 -56.35
N GLU A 150 -65.07 -10.17 -55.30
CA GLU A 150 -65.92 -9.10 -54.77
C GLU A 150 -66.27 -8.08 -55.86
N GLN A 151 -65.27 -7.57 -56.59
CA GLN A 151 -65.50 -6.62 -57.69
C GLN A 151 -66.36 -7.21 -58.81
N ASN A 152 -66.13 -8.48 -59.16
CA ASN A 152 -66.91 -9.15 -60.19
C ASN A 152 -68.37 -9.36 -59.78
N LEU A 153 -68.64 -9.78 -58.53
CA LEU A 153 -69.99 -9.93 -57.99
C LEU A 153 -70.71 -8.58 -57.88
N ALA A 154 -70.00 -7.52 -57.50
CA ALA A 154 -70.53 -6.16 -57.47
C ALA A 154 -70.92 -5.68 -58.88
N ARG A 155 -70.09 -5.94 -59.90
CA ARG A 155 -70.41 -5.64 -61.32
C ARG A 155 -71.63 -6.41 -61.82
N GLN A 156 -71.83 -7.64 -61.34
CA GLN A 156 -72.99 -8.47 -61.64
C GLN A 156 -74.26 -8.08 -60.84
N LYS A 157 -74.16 -7.07 -59.96
CA LYS A 157 -75.23 -6.60 -59.04
C LYS A 157 -75.67 -7.63 -58.00
N SER A 158 -74.88 -8.67 -57.77
CA SER A 158 -75.07 -9.67 -56.71
C SER A 158 -74.54 -9.15 -55.38
N TYR A 159 -75.20 -8.13 -54.81
CA TYR A 159 -74.68 -7.39 -53.65
C TYR A 159 -74.58 -8.23 -52.37
N ALA A 160 -75.50 -9.17 -52.14
CA ALA A 160 -75.48 -10.01 -50.95
C ALA A 160 -74.25 -10.92 -50.91
N GLU A 161 -73.91 -11.54 -52.05
CA GLU A 161 -72.72 -12.38 -52.19
C GLU A 161 -71.43 -11.55 -52.17
N ALA A 162 -71.43 -10.38 -52.82
CA ALA A 162 -70.31 -9.45 -52.77
C ALA A 162 -69.98 -9.02 -51.34
N HIS A 163 -71.00 -8.72 -50.51
CA HIS A 163 -70.79 -8.37 -49.11
C HIS A 163 -70.22 -9.54 -48.28
N GLN A 164 -70.68 -10.77 -48.51
CA GLN A 164 -70.09 -11.94 -47.84
C GLN A 164 -68.60 -12.12 -48.19
N VAL A 165 -68.23 -11.92 -49.46
CA VAL A 165 -66.83 -11.98 -49.89
C VAL A 165 -66.02 -10.81 -49.32
N GLN A 166 -66.60 -9.61 -49.25
CA GLN A 166 -65.99 -8.43 -48.63
C GLN A 166 -65.62 -8.68 -47.17
N VAL A 167 -66.53 -9.22 -46.36
CA VAL A 167 -66.26 -9.52 -44.94
C VAL A 167 -65.12 -10.53 -44.81
N LYS A 168 -65.11 -11.58 -45.65
CA LYS A 168 -64.01 -12.56 -45.69
C LYS A 168 -62.67 -11.94 -46.10
N ALA A 169 -62.68 -11.07 -47.11
CA ALA A 169 -61.49 -10.35 -47.56
C ALA A 169 -60.96 -9.41 -46.47
N GLN A 170 -61.84 -8.67 -45.79
CA GLN A 170 -61.48 -7.81 -44.67
C GLN A 170 -60.83 -8.62 -43.54
N GLN A 171 -61.46 -9.72 -43.11
CA GLN A 171 -60.93 -10.55 -42.04
C GLN A 171 -59.55 -11.14 -42.38
N LEU A 172 -59.37 -11.62 -43.62
CA LEU A 172 -58.06 -12.09 -44.10
C LEU A 172 -57.03 -10.95 -44.15
N GLU A 173 -57.43 -9.76 -44.55
CA GLU A 173 -56.58 -8.57 -44.58
C GLU A 173 -56.11 -8.16 -43.17
N GLU A 174 -56.99 -8.24 -42.18
CA GLU A 174 -56.64 -7.96 -40.78
C GLU A 174 -55.64 -8.98 -40.24
N ASP A 175 -55.85 -10.27 -40.49
CA ASP A 175 -54.94 -11.34 -40.09
C ASP A 175 -53.56 -11.20 -40.75
N GLU A 176 -53.50 -10.89 -42.05
CA GLU A 176 -52.25 -10.67 -42.78
C GLU A 176 -51.50 -9.43 -42.27
N ARG A 177 -52.24 -8.35 -42.00
CA ARG A 177 -51.70 -7.12 -41.40
C ARG A 177 -51.09 -7.41 -40.03
N GLU A 178 -51.81 -8.13 -39.17
CA GLU A 178 -51.32 -8.48 -37.83
C GLU A 178 -50.06 -9.35 -37.91
N LYS A 179 -50.06 -10.39 -38.75
CA LYS A 179 -48.88 -11.24 -38.96
C LYS A 179 -47.67 -10.45 -39.44
N ALA A 180 -47.86 -9.48 -40.33
CA ALA A 180 -46.79 -8.62 -40.81
C ALA A 180 -46.21 -7.72 -39.71
N VAL A 181 -47.06 -7.12 -38.87
CA VAL A 181 -46.64 -6.33 -37.70
C VAL A 181 -45.88 -7.20 -36.71
N GLN A 182 -46.37 -8.40 -36.40
CA GLN A 182 -45.70 -9.34 -35.51
C GLN A 182 -44.33 -9.78 -36.09
N ALA A 183 -44.24 -10.06 -37.39
CA ALA A 183 -43.00 -10.42 -38.05
C ALA A 183 -41.99 -9.27 -38.03
N ARG A 184 -42.44 -8.02 -38.21
CA ARG A 184 -41.61 -6.82 -38.06
C ARG A 184 -41.10 -6.69 -36.64
N HIS A 185 -41.97 -6.80 -35.64
CA HIS A 185 -41.58 -6.70 -34.24
C HIS A 185 -40.56 -7.78 -33.84
N LYS A 186 -40.76 -9.03 -34.26
CA LYS A 186 -39.79 -10.13 -34.05
C LYS A 186 -38.41 -9.82 -34.64
N LYS A 187 -38.34 -9.18 -35.81
CA LYS A 187 -37.06 -8.78 -36.42
C LYS A 187 -36.35 -7.69 -35.60
N ILE A 188 -37.12 -6.73 -35.07
CA ILE A 188 -36.57 -5.66 -34.22
C ILE A 188 -35.99 -6.27 -32.94
N VAL A 189 -36.78 -7.06 -32.21
CA VAL A 189 -36.35 -7.71 -30.97
C VAL A 189 -35.13 -8.61 -31.18
N ALA A 190 -35.08 -9.38 -32.27
CA ALA A 190 -33.93 -10.22 -32.58
C ALA A 190 -32.65 -9.42 -32.89
N ALA A 191 -32.78 -8.23 -33.48
CA ALA A 191 -31.65 -7.34 -33.73
C ALA A 191 -31.18 -6.66 -32.45
N GLU A 192 -32.10 -6.18 -31.61
CA GLU A 192 -31.81 -5.61 -30.30
C GLU A 192 -31.12 -6.62 -29.38
N ALA A 193 -31.62 -7.87 -29.31
CA ALA A 193 -31.00 -8.93 -28.51
C ALA A 193 -29.53 -9.19 -28.92
N LYS A 194 -29.23 -9.14 -30.23
CA LYS A 194 -27.85 -9.26 -30.73
C LYS A 194 -26.98 -8.07 -30.31
N LEU A 195 -27.53 -6.85 -30.31
CA LEU A 195 -26.82 -5.66 -29.86
C LEU A 195 -26.54 -5.72 -28.36
N ILE A 196 -27.55 -6.03 -27.55
CA ILE A 196 -27.43 -6.21 -26.09
C ILE A 196 -26.36 -7.25 -25.77
N GLN A 197 -26.33 -8.39 -26.48
CA GLN A 197 -25.29 -9.41 -26.25
C GLN A 197 -23.87 -8.89 -26.52
N LYS A 198 -23.69 -8.05 -27.55
CA LYS A 198 -22.38 -7.41 -27.82
C LYS A 198 -22.01 -6.43 -26.71
N GLN A 199 -22.96 -5.60 -26.30
CA GLN A 199 -22.79 -4.63 -25.22
C GLN A 199 -22.44 -5.32 -23.89
N GLN A 200 -23.11 -6.43 -23.56
CA GLN A 200 -22.77 -7.25 -22.38
C GLN A 200 -21.34 -7.78 -22.43
N ASN A 201 -20.90 -8.26 -23.60
CA ASN A 201 -19.52 -8.75 -23.76
C ASN A 201 -18.50 -7.60 -23.59
N GLU A 202 -18.80 -6.42 -24.11
CA GLU A 202 -17.97 -5.22 -23.94
C GLU A 202 -17.90 -4.79 -22.46
N MET A 203 -19.03 -4.72 -21.76
CA MET A 203 -19.10 -4.43 -20.33
C MET A 203 -18.29 -5.44 -19.50
N ASN A 204 -18.45 -6.73 -19.80
CA ASN A 204 -17.72 -7.79 -19.10
C ASN A 204 -16.20 -7.67 -19.33
N ALA A 205 -15.79 -7.35 -20.55
CA ALA A 205 -14.37 -7.15 -20.87
C ALA A 205 -13.79 -5.94 -20.13
N LEU A 206 -14.52 -4.82 -20.07
CA LEU A 206 -14.12 -3.64 -19.32
C LEU A 206 -14.00 -3.94 -17.82
N ARG A 207 -15.02 -4.56 -17.22
CA ARG A 207 -15.02 -4.94 -15.79
C ARG A 207 -13.83 -5.84 -15.45
N LYS A 208 -13.56 -6.86 -16.28
CA LYS A 208 -12.42 -7.76 -16.09
C LYS A 208 -11.08 -7.03 -16.21
N LYS A 209 -10.98 -6.05 -17.11
CA LYS A 209 -9.77 -5.21 -17.25
C LYS A 209 -9.54 -4.36 -16.01
N ILE A 210 -10.60 -3.72 -15.49
CA ILE A 210 -10.57 -2.90 -14.27
C ILE A 210 -10.15 -3.77 -13.07
N GLU A 211 -10.80 -4.92 -12.88
CA GLU A 211 -10.48 -5.87 -11.81
C GLU A 211 -9.02 -6.36 -11.89
N GLY A 212 -8.56 -6.73 -13.08
CA GLY A 212 -7.17 -7.14 -13.31
C GLY A 212 -6.17 -6.05 -12.98
N ALA A 213 -6.45 -4.81 -13.39
CA ALA A 213 -5.60 -3.65 -13.10
C ALA A 213 -5.58 -3.31 -11.60
N MET A 214 -6.73 -3.42 -10.92
CA MET A 214 -6.84 -3.20 -9.47
C MET A 214 -6.01 -4.23 -8.69
N ASN A 215 -6.13 -5.51 -9.05
CA ASN A 215 -5.36 -6.58 -8.41
C ASN A 215 -3.85 -6.39 -8.58
N GLU A 216 -3.39 -5.92 -9.75
CA GLU A 216 -1.97 -5.63 -9.97
C GLU A 216 -1.48 -4.46 -9.12
N ARG A 217 -2.29 -3.40 -8.98
CA ARG A 217 -1.97 -2.25 -8.11
C ARG A 217 -1.88 -2.65 -6.64
N LEU A 218 -2.77 -3.52 -6.17
CA LEU A 218 -2.70 -4.04 -4.79
C LEU A 218 -1.41 -4.83 -4.54
N LYS A 219 -0.99 -5.66 -5.49
CA LYS A 219 0.31 -6.35 -5.41
C LYS A 219 1.48 -5.37 -5.42
N GLN A 220 1.39 -4.31 -6.22
CA GLN A 220 2.41 -3.27 -6.24
C GLN A 220 2.49 -2.54 -4.90
N ARG A 221 1.36 -2.18 -4.28
CA ARG A 221 1.31 -1.62 -2.92
C ARG A 221 1.97 -2.55 -1.91
N GLU A 222 1.68 -3.84 -1.94
CA GLU A 222 2.29 -4.84 -1.06
C GLU A 222 3.82 -4.92 -1.28
N PHE A 223 4.27 -4.94 -2.53
CA PHE A 223 5.69 -4.96 -2.86
C PHE A 223 6.43 -3.71 -2.35
N GLU A 224 5.87 -2.52 -2.56
CA GLU A 224 6.45 -1.27 -2.10
C GLU A 224 6.42 -1.15 -0.57
N HIS A 225 5.35 -1.63 0.08
CA HIS A 225 5.27 -1.74 1.53
C HIS A 225 6.40 -2.60 2.10
N ASN A 226 6.62 -3.79 1.53
CA ASN A 226 7.70 -4.68 1.94
C ASN A 226 9.07 -4.02 1.77
N LYS A 227 9.27 -3.24 0.69
CA LYS A 227 10.50 -2.47 0.47
C LYS A 227 10.69 -1.37 1.53
N LEU A 228 9.63 -0.66 1.92
CA LEU A 228 9.67 0.33 2.98
C LEU A 228 10.04 -0.31 4.32
N LEU A 229 9.40 -1.44 4.66
CA LEU A 229 9.69 -2.19 5.88
C LEU A 229 11.14 -2.71 5.91
N GLN A 230 11.64 -3.23 4.78
CA GLN A 230 13.03 -3.69 4.68
C GLN A 230 14.03 -2.55 4.91
N ARG A 231 13.76 -1.34 4.38
CA ARG A 231 14.61 -0.16 4.63
C ARG A 231 14.64 0.18 6.12
N TYR A 232 13.49 0.20 6.79
CA TYR A 232 13.43 0.43 8.23
C TYR A 232 14.22 -0.61 9.03
N GLN A 233 14.06 -1.90 8.70
CA GLN A 233 14.81 -2.97 9.36
C GLN A 233 16.33 -2.82 9.19
N ASN A 234 16.78 -2.40 8.00
CA ASN A 234 18.20 -2.17 7.75
C ASN A 234 18.74 -1.01 8.58
N VAL A 235 18.04 0.12 8.61
CA VAL A 235 18.42 1.30 9.41
C VAL A 235 18.45 0.95 10.90
N LYS A 236 17.42 0.25 11.40
CA LYS A 236 17.38 -0.20 12.79
C LYS A 236 18.57 -1.08 13.14
N LYS A 237 18.90 -2.05 12.28
CA LYS A 237 20.04 -2.95 12.49
C LYS A 237 21.38 -2.21 12.47
N GLU A 238 21.53 -1.24 11.57
CA GLU A 238 22.73 -0.39 11.51
C GLU A 238 22.88 0.44 12.78
N LEU A 239 21.79 1.04 13.26
CA LEU A 239 21.75 1.80 14.50
C LEU A 239 22.11 0.92 15.71
N GLU A 240 21.53 -0.28 15.81
CA GLU A 240 21.86 -1.24 16.87
C GLU A 240 23.35 -1.63 16.86
N ASN A 241 23.93 -1.84 15.67
CA ASN A 241 25.36 -2.12 15.53
C ASN A 241 26.21 -0.93 15.99
N GLN A 242 25.82 0.28 15.62
CA GLN A 242 26.50 1.51 16.02
C GLN A 242 26.46 1.68 17.55
N HIS A 243 25.29 1.49 18.16
CA HIS A 243 25.09 1.55 19.61
C HIS A 243 25.95 0.52 20.35
N ASN A 244 26.06 -0.70 19.81
CA ASN A 244 26.92 -1.74 20.36
C ASN A 244 28.40 -1.37 20.30
N ILE A 245 28.86 -0.79 19.20
CA ILE A 245 30.24 -0.32 19.05
C ILE A 245 30.53 0.78 20.06
N ASP A 246 29.63 1.75 20.23
CA ASP A 246 29.86 2.89 21.12
C ASP A 246 29.85 2.48 22.60
N ARG A 247 29.01 1.50 22.96
CA ARG A 247 29.06 0.84 24.27
C ARG A 247 30.42 0.19 24.53
N GLN A 248 30.90 -0.62 23.59
CA GLN A 248 32.21 -1.30 23.71
C GLN A 248 33.37 -0.30 23.78
N LYS A 249 33.30 0.81 23.05
CA LYS A 249 34.31 1.88 23.13
C LYS A 249 34.33 2.51 24.51
N LEU A 250 33.15 2.85 25.07
CA LEU A 250 33.04 3.45 26.39
C LEU A 250 33.57 2.49 27.48
N GLU A 251 33.16 1.21 27.43
CA GLU A 251 33.67 0.18 28.33
C GLU A 251 35.19 0.04 28.24
N LYS A 252 35.78 0.06 27.04
CA LYS A 252 37.24 -0.02 26.85
C LYS A 252 37.99 1.20 27.36
N GLN A 253 37.40 2.39 27.31
CA GLN A 253 38.03 3.62 27.81
C GLN A 253 38.19 3.62 29.32
N TYR A 254 37.23 3.02 30.04
CA TYR A 254 37.19 2.98 31.50
C TYR A 254 37.57 1.62 32.10
N ALA A 255 37.82 0.62 31.26
CA ALA A 255 38.40 -0.65 31.71
C ALA A 255 39.78 -0.41 32.30
N THR A 256 39.93 -0.68 33.59
CA THR A 256 41.23 -0.71 34.28
C THR A 256 42.08 -1.77 33.58
N ARG A 257 43.06 -1.36 32.77
CA ARG A 257 44.03 -2.31 32.23
C ARG A 257 44.80 -2.90 33.41
N PRO A 258 44.74 -4.21 33.68
CA PRO A 258 45.75 -4.81 34.53
C PRO A 258 47.09 -4.56 33.86
N SER A 259 48.01 -3.92 34.58
CA SER A 259 49.40 -3.81 34.17
C SER A 259 49.99 -5.21 34.13
N THR A 260 49.87 -5.88 33.00
CA THR A 260 50.66 -7.05 32.64
C THR A 260 51.38 -6.73 31.35
N ALA A 261 52.35 -5.81 31.44
CA ALA A 261 53.49 -5.85 30.56
C ALA A 261 54.23 -7.16 30.85
N MET A 262 54.08 -8.18 30.00
CA MET A 262 55.11 -9.18 29.71
C MET A 262 54.74 -9.98 28.45
N ASN A 263 55.71 -10.03 27.53
CA ASN A 263 55.87 -10.96 26.41
C ASN A 263 54.87 -10.88 25.24
N ARG A 264 55.15 -9.96 24.31
CA ARG A 264 54.85 -10.18 22.90
C ARG A 264 56.15 -10.53 22.16
N SER A 265 56.49 -11.80 22.18
CA SER A 265 57.56 -12.36 21.33
C SER A 265 57.14 -12.21 19.87
N GLN A 266 58.04 -11.63 19.08
CA GLN A 266 58.02 -11.73 17.63
C GLN A 266 58.12 -13.20 17.24
N MET A 267 57.18 -13.70 16.43
CA MET A 267 57.46 -14.81 15.51
C MET A 267 56.84 -14.52 14.14
N ASN A 268 57.75 -14.13 13.24
CA ASN A 268 57.89 -14.56 11.87
C ASN A 268 56.68 -15.17 11.13
N THR A 269 56.30 -14.46 10.08
CA THR A 269 56.36 -14.91 8.67
C THR A 269 56.35 -16.42 8.39
N SER A 270 55.31 -16.87 7.69
CA SER A 270 55.51 -17.67 6.47
C SER A 270 54.26 -17.67 5.58
N ARG A 271 54.52 -17.34 4.32
CA ARG A 271 53.69 -17.47 3.12
C ARG A 271 53.40 -18.94 2.79
N MET A 272 52.45 -19.10 1.86
CA MET A 272 52.12 -20.25 1.00
C MET A 272 51.14 -21.28 1.59
N ASN A 273 49.91 -21.28 1.07
CA ASN A 273 49.63 -22.27 0.03
C ASN A 273 48.50 -21.86 -0.92
N SER A 274 48.74 -22.14 -2.19
CA SER A 274 47.89 -21.90 -3.35
C SER A 274 46.88 -23.03 -3.57
N SER A 275 45.69 -22.66 -4.05
CA SER A 275 44.82 -23.38 -5.02
C SER A 275 44.41 -24.83 -4.75
N LYS A 276 43.08 -25.10 -4.71
CA LYS A 276 42.38 -25.76 -5.85
C LYS A 276 40.85 -25.75 -5.68
N ILE A 277 40.22 -25.51 -6.83
CA ILE A 277 38.80 -25.60 -7.19
C ILE A 277 38.28 -27.05 -7.09
N ILE A 278 37.01 -27.22 -6.66
CA ILE A 278 35.96 -28.22 -7.03
C ILE A 278 34.81 -27.93 -6.03
N GLY A 279 33.66 -27.36 -6.40
CA GLY A 279 32.65 -27.92 -7.30
C GLY A 279 31.60 -28.69 -6.50
N LYS A 280 30.48 -28.05 -6.11
CA LYS A 280 29.17 -28.72 -6.00
C LYS A 280 28.02 -27.74 -5.85
N ALA A 281 27.16 -27.75 -6.87
CA ALA A 281 25.81 -27.24 -6.84
C ALA A 281 24.99 -27.99 -5.77
N SER A 282 24.17 -27.27 -5.01
CA SER A 282 23.07 -27.87 -4.25
C SER A 282 21.77 -27.24 -4.69
N GLN A 283 20.90 -28.13 -5.14
CA GLN A 283 19.61 -27.89 -5.74
C GLN A 283 18.59 -27.39 -4.69
N LYS A 284 17.72 -26.48 -5.13
CA LYS A 284 16.42 -26.22 -4.50
C LYS A 284 15.54 -27.48 -4.60
N PRO A 285 14.64 -27.71 -3.64
CA PRO A 285 13.35 -28.29 -3.97
C PRO A 285 12.24 -27.25 -3.82
N ALA A 286 11.40 -27.20 -4.85
CA ALA A 286 10.14 -26.50 -4.88
C ALA A 286 9.09 -27.30 -4.09
N SER A 287 8.30 -26.61 -3.27
CA SER A 287 7.03 -27.13 -2.74
C SER A 287 5.90 -26.22 -3.21
N LYS A 288 4.97 -26.81 -3.97
CA LYS A 288 3.74 -26.19 -4.48
C LYS A 288 2.73 -25.94 -3.35
N PRO A 289 1.77 -25.02 -3.55
CA PRO A 289 0.67 -24.76 -2.63
C PRO A 289 -0.44 -25.82 -2.78
N SER A 290 -1.04 -26.21 -1.65
CA SER A 290 -2.26 -27.00 -1.57
C SER A 290 -3.46 -26.05 -1.46
N TYR A 291 -4.31 -26.04 -2.48
CA TYR A 291 -5.68 -25.52 -2.38
C TYR A 291 -6.61 -26.69 -2.05
N GLN A 292 -7.35 -26.57 -0.95
CA GLN A 292 -8.69 -27.11 -0.75
C GLN A 292 -9.56 -25.97 -0.23
#